data_AF-A0A9E1JZ87-F1
#
_entry.id   AF-A0A9E1JZ87-F1
#
_cell.length_a   1.000
_cell.length_b   1.000
_cell.length_c   1.000
_cell.angle_alpha   90.00
_cell.angle_beta   90.00
_cell.angle_gamma   90.00
#
_symmetry.space_group_name_H-M   'P 1'
#
loop_
_entity.id
_entity.type
_entity.pdbx_description
1 polymer ?
#
loop_
_entity_poly.entity_id
_entity_poly.type
_entity_poly.pdbx_seq_one_letter_code
_entity_poly.pdbx_strand_id
1 'polypeptide(L)' 'MKKLFKHSYLFLLISCEGQTPEEFNQNFQTKFNDCVERAKNRCDNLDESECLVFAETRCETFLGTSENPIVK' A
#
# COMPACT_ATOMS: atom_id res chain seq x y z
N MET A 1 0.30 35.00 -28.52
CA MET A 1 0.56 33.59 -28.87
C MET A 1 0.79 32.79 -27.58
N LYS A 2 -0.11 31.83 -27.34
CA LYS A 2 -0.01 30.61 -26.51
C LYS A 2 1.00 30.61 -25.33
N LYS A 3 0.51 30.95 -24.12
CA LYS A 3 1.03 30.40 -22.85
C LYS A 3 -0.13 30.12 -21.88
N LEU A 4 -1.09 29.31 -22.31
CA LEU A 4 -2.04 28.66 -21.40
C LEU A 4 -2.00 27.17 -21.73
N PHE A 5 -2.18 26.33 -20.72
CA PHE A 5 -2.22 24.87 -20.77
C PHE A 5 -0.86 24.15 -20.80
N LYS A 6 -0.12 24.22 -19.68
CA LYS A 6 0.84 23.15 -19.34
C LYS A 6 0.78 22.63 -17.90
N HIS A 7 -0.17 23.11 -17.09
CA HIS A 7 -0.34 22.67 -15.69
C HIS A 7 -1.61 21.83 -15.47
N SER A 8 -2.41 21.58 -16.52
CA SER A 8 -3.69 20.86 -16.38
C SER A 8 -3.56 19.34 -16.38
N TYR A 9 -2.39 18.79 -16.74
CA TYR A 9 -2.22 17.34 -16.88
C TYR A 9 -1.76 16.63 -15.60
N LEU A 10 -1.26 17.37 -14.59
CA LEU A 10 -0.84 16.79 -13.32
C LEU A 10 -2.04 16.43 -12.43
N PHE A 11 -3.17 17.14 -12.60
CA PHE A 11 -4.41 16.90 -11.85
C PHE A 11 -5.26 15.75 -12.41
N LEU A 12 -5.01 15.32 -13.66
CA LEU A 12 -5.78 14.22 -14.28
C LEU A 12 -5.33 12.82 -13.83
N LEU A 13 -4.20 12.74 -13.11
CA LEU A 13 -3.73 11.49 -12.47
C LEU A 13 -4.09 11.43 -10.99
N ILE A 14 -4.68 12.50 -10.45
CA ILE A 14 -5.21 12.50 -9.10
C ILE A 14 -6.56 11.77 -9.19
N SER A 15 -6.60 10.59 -8.58
CA SER A 15 -7.81 9.93 -8.06
C SER A 15 -8.51 8.87 -8.91
N CYS A 16 -8.11 7.62 -8.69
CA CYS A 16 -9.10 6.55 -8.61
C CYS A 16 -9.97 6.64 -7.32
N GLU A 17 -9.58 7.41 -6.29
CA GLU A 17 -10.33 7.48 -5.00
C GLU A 17 -10.34 8.83 -4.25
N GLY A 18 -9.82 9.93 -4.80
CA GLY A 18 -9.84 11.25 -4.14
C GLY A 18 -8.62 11.55 -3.26
N GLN A 19 -7.71 10.58 -3.06
CA GLN A 19 -6.52 10.70 -2.21
C GLN A 19 -5.30 11.25 -2.96
N THR A 20 -4.48 12.02 -2.25
CA THR A 20 -3.11 12.35 -2.66
C THR A 20 -2.21 11.11 -2.58
N PRO A 21 -1.07 11.09 -3.29
CA PRO A 21 -0.10 10.00 -3.18
C PRO A 21 0.42 9.77 -1.76
N GLU A 22 0.60 10.85 -1.01
CA GLU A 22 1.03 10.81 0.40
C GLU A 22 -0.01 10.11 1.28
N GLU A 23 -1.27 10.54 1.18
CA GLU A 23 -2.39 9.95 1.93
C GLU A 23 -2.58 8.47 1.56
N PHE A 24 -2.48 8.15 0.27
CA PHE A 24 -2.53 6.77 -0.20
C PHE A 24 -1.44 5.93 0.45
N ASN A 25 -0.19 6.40 0.43
CA ASN A 25 0.94 5.65 0.99
C ASN A 25 0.79 5.45 2.51
N GLN A 26 0.37 6.48 3.24
CA GLN A 26 0.12 6.39 4.69
C GLN A 26 -1.00 5.39 5.00
N ASN A 27 -2.09 5.41 4.22
CA ASN A 27 -3.23 4.50 4.37
C ASN A 27 -2.82 3.06 4.04
N PHE A 28 -2.08 2.87 2.95
CA PHE A 28 -1.54 1.56 2.57
C PHE A 28 -0.65 0.99 3.68
N GLN A 29 0.31 1.78 4.18
CA GLN A 29 1.23 1.34 5.22
C GLN A 29 0.49 0.98 6.51
N THR A 30 -0.51 1.76 6.89
CA THR A 30 -1.36 1.46 8.06
C THR A 30 -2.08 0.12 7.89
N LYS A 31 -2.74 -0.09 6.75
CA LYS A 31 -3.43 -1.35 6.43
C LYS A 31 -2.48 -2.54 6.36
N PHE A 32 -1.28 -2.35 5.83
CA PHE A 32 -0.27 -3.38 5.72
C PHE A 32 0.24 -3.79 7.10
N ASN A 33 0.60 -2.84 7.97
CA ASN A 33 1.05 -3.11 9.34
C ASN A 33 -0.04 -3.83 10.15
N ASP A 34 -1.28 -3.37 10.05
CA ASP A 34 -2.43 -4.02 10.66
C ASP A 34 -2.62 -5.46 10.17
N CYS A 35 -2.35 -5.71 8.88
CA CYS A 35 -2.36 -7.05 8.33
C CYS A 35 -1.25 -7.92 8.93
N VAL A 36 -0.02 -7.40 9.01
CA VAL A 36 1.15 -8.10 9.55
C VAL A 36 0.89 -8.52 11.00
N GLU A 37 0.43 -7.61 11.86
CA GLU A 37 0.12 -7.91 13.26
C GLU A 37 -0.96 -8.99 13.39
N ARG A 38 -1.99 -8.95 12.53
CA ARG A 38 -2.99 -10.03 12.51
C ARG A 38 -2.44 -11.36 11.98
N ALA A 39 -1.53 -11.32 11.02
CA ALA A 39 -0.94 -12.52 10.42
C ALA A 39 0.05 -13.20 11.38
N LYS A 40 0.75 -12.43 12.23
CA LYS A 40 1.61 -12.95 13.30
C LYS A 40 0.88 -13.89 14.27
N ASN A 41 -0.42 -13.68 14.50
CA ASN A 41 -1.26 -14.58 15.30
C ASN A 41 -1.41 -15.99 14.71
N ARG A 42 -0.86 -16.27 13.52
CA ARG A 42 -0.90 -17.58 12.85
C ARG A 42 0.49 -18.23 12.73
N CYS A 43 1.52 -17.66 13.33
CA CYS A 43 2.90 -18.15 13.27
C CYS A 43 3.18 -19.30 14.25
N ASP A 44 2.29 -20.28 14.34
CA ASP A 44 2.47 -21.38 15.29
C ASP A 44 3.80 -22.11 15.00
N ASN A 45 4.70 -22.12 15.99
CA ASN A 45 6.02 -22.78 15.97
C ASN A 45 7.08 -22.16 15.03
N LEU A 46 6.93 -20.90 14.63
CA LEU A 46 7.99 -20.14 13.93
C LEU A 46 8.78 -19.29 14.92
N ASP A 47 10.07 -19.09 14.66
CA ASP A 47 10.79 -18.01 15.35
C ASP A 47 10.27 -16.63 14.92
N GLU A 48 10.64 -15.59 15.66
CA GLU A 48 10.13 -14.23 15.43
C GLU A 48 10.47 -13.71 14.01
N SER A 49 11.64 -14.06 13.50
CA SER A 49 12.10 -13.62 12.19
C SER A 49 11.40 -14.36 11.06
N GLU A 50 11.24 -15.67 11.19
CA GLU A 50 10.46 -16.51 10.26
C GLU A 50 8.98 -16.10 10.26
N CYS A 51 8.44 -15.78 11.43
CA CYS A 51 7.08 -15.29 11.57
C CYS A 51 6.88 -13.95 10.87
N LEU A 52 7.84 -13.01 11.00
CA LEU A 52 7.76 -11.72 10.33
C LEU A 52 7.74 -11.91 8.81
N VAL A 53 8.65 -12.71 8.25
CA VAL A 53 8.69 -13.02 6.82
C VAL A 53 7.38 -13.66 6.34
N PHE A 54 6.85 -14.62 7.11
CA PHE A 54 5.56 -15.25 6.83
C PHE A 54 4.42 -14.21 6.80
N ALA A 55 4.35 -13.35 7.82
CA ALA A 55 3.31 -12.35 7.98
C ALA A 55 3.34 -11.30 6.84
N GLU A 56 4.53 -10.78 6.52
CA GLU A 56 4.74 -9.84 5.42
C GLU A 56 4.36 -10.45 4.07
N THR A 57 4.89 -11.64 3.74
CA THR A 57 4.59 -12.35 2.48
C THR A 57 3.09 -12.59 2.31
N ARG A 58 2.41 -12.95 3.40
CA ARG A 58 0.97 -13.14 3.40
C ARG A 58 0.25 -11.83 3.06
N CYS A 59 0.65 -10.72 3.68
CA CYS A 59 0.02 -9.42 3.46
C CYS A 59 0.29 -8.87 2.07
N GLU A 60 1.49 -9.04 1.52
CA GLU A 60 1.82 -8.70 0.13
C GLU A 60 0.93 -9.46 -0.87
N THR A 61 0.63 -10.73 -0.61
CA THR A 61 -0.25 -11.52 -1.49
C THR A 61 -1.68 -10.95 -1.54
N PHE A 62 -2.17 -10.35 -0.45
CA PHE A 62 -3.54 -9.81 -0.37
C PHE A 62 -3.66 -8.34 -0.78
N LEU A 63 -2.65 -7.53 -0.44
CA LEU A 63 -2.67 -6.08 -0.56
C LEU A 63 -1.72 -5.56 -1.65
N GLY A 64 -0.79 -6.38 -2.15
CA GLY A 64 0.32 -5.94 -2.99
C GLY A 64 1.42 -5.26 -2.16
N THR A 65 2.25 -4.49 -2.85
CA THR A 65 3.27 -3.63 -2.23
C THR A 65 2.87 -2.16 -2.33
N SER A 66 3.56 -1.26 -1.63
CA SER A 66 3.29 0.19 -1.75
C SER A 66 3.53 0.71 -3.17
N GLU A 67 4.46 0.09 -3.91
CA GLU A 67 4.76 0.42 -5.30
C GLU A 67 3.76 -0.20 -6.29
N ASN A 68 3.21 -1.37 -5.95
CA ASN A 68 2.24 -2.09 -6.77
C ASN A 68 1.08 -2.64 -5.91
N PRO A 69 0.17 -1.77 -5.47
CA PRO A 69 -0.93 -2.14 -4.60
C PRO A 69 -2.01 -2.90 -5.37
N ILE A 70 -2.59 -3.93 -4.74
CA ILE A 70 -3.74 -4.65 -5.26
C ILE A 70 -5.00 -3.89 -4.83
N VAL A 71 -5.56 -3.09 -5.74
CA VAL A 71 -6.86 -2.43 -5.56
C VAL A 71 -7.96 -3.42 -5.96
N LYS A 72 -8.93 -3.68 -5.07
CA LYS A 72 -10.06 -4.59 -5.31
C LYS A 72 -11.37 -3.83 -5.38
#